data_AF-A0A914KP59-F1
#
_entry.id   AF-A0A914KP59-F1
#
_cell.length_a   1.000
_cell.length_b   1.000
_cell.length_c   1.000
_cell.angle_alpha   90.00
_cell.angle_beta   90.00
_cell.angle_gamma   90.00
#
_symmetry.space_group_name_H-M   'P 1'
#
loop_
_entity.id
_entity.type
_entity.pdbx_description
1 polymer ?
#
loop_
_entity_poly.entity_id
_entity_poly.type
_entity_poly.pdbx_seq_one_letter_code
_entity_poly.pdbx_strand_id
1 'polypeptide(L)'
;MQFNLDRFRAFPEVLKLSTLITTVLIMLSLSGASNQPPGTAFIWISSILAIIVDCLLIMTIGLELEKSLFSYQSLLNWPLVECIFSSLFAINFFISIWLCFNGKAFSDDRTSYSLAATFSLANFVQYTLNVIYHVRTWIAEQKSAMQVIDPRGVGVTSYGGP
;
A
#
# COMPACT_ATOMS: atom_id res chain seq x y z
N MET A 1 -7.50 -17.20 -17.88
CA MET A 1 -6.64 -16.01 -17.73
C MET A 1 -5.25 -16.49 -17.36
N GLN A 2 -4.23 -16.04 -18.08
CA GLN A 2 -2.83 -16.35 -17.76
C GLN A 2 -2.31 -15.30 -16.77
N PHE A 3 -1.58 -15.73 -15.73
CA PHE A 3 -0.99 -14.82 -14.76
C PHE A 3 0.24 -14.15 -15.36
N ASN A 4 0.24 -12.82 -15.45
CA ASN A 4 1.30 -12.04 -16.09
C ASN A 4 2.35 -11.59 -15.06
N LEU A 5 3.47 -12.33 -14.99
CA LEU A 5 4.57 -12.03 -14.05
C LEU A 5 5.40 -10.81 -14.45
N ASP A 6 5.40 -10.41 -15.73
CA ASP A 6 6.24 -9.32 -16.21
C ASP A 6 5.78 -7.95 -15.70
N ARG A 7 4.51 -7.83 -15.32
CA ARG A 7 3.97 -6.63 -14.64
C ARG A 7 4.76 -6.30 -13.38
N PHE A 8 4.97 -7.29 -12.52
CA PHE A 8 5.68 -7.11 -11.25
C PHE A 8 7.18 -6.78 -11.34
N ARG A 9 7.73 -6.55 -12.54
CA ARG A 9 9.08 -6.01 -12.74
C ARG A 9 9.11 -4.49 -12.77
N ALA A 10 7.96 -3.84 -12.94
CA ALA A 10 7.84 -2.39 -13.00
C ALA A 10 7.39 -1.78 -11.66
N PHE A 11 7.78 -0.53 -11.42
CA PHE A 11 7.22 0.28 -10.34
C PHE A 11 5.79 0.72 -10.73
N PRO A 12 4.77 0.62 -9.86
CA PRO A 12 4.81 0.37 -8.40
C PRO A 12 4.61 -1.10 -7.99
N GLU A 13 4.41 -2.02 -8.94
CA GLU A 13 3.98 -3.39 -8.68
C GLU A 13 5.06 -4.22 -7.96
N VAL A 14 6.34 -3.93 -8.22
CA VAL A 14 7.48 -4.42 -7.42
C VAL A 14 7.33 -4.05 -5.94
N LEU A 15 6.86 -2.82 -5.65
CA LEU A 15 6.76 -2.32 -4.29
C LEU A 15 5.69 -3.07 -3.50
N LYS A 16 4.60 -3.50 -4.14
CA LYS A 16 3.58 -4.40 -3.55
C LYS A 16 4.09 -5.80 -3.22
N LEU A 17 4.91 -6.39 -4.09
CA LEU A 17 5.57 -7.65 -3.73
C LEU A 17 6.48 -7.46 -2.51
N SER A 18 7.16 -6.32 -2.45
CA SER A 18 8.01 -6.00 -1.31
C SER A 18 7.23 -5.80 -0.01
N THR A 19 6.02 -5.22 -0.02
CA THR A 19 5.16 -5.09 1.18
C THR A 19 4.70 -6.44 1.71
N LEU A 20 4.38 -7.37 0.82
CA LEU A 20 4.01 -8.73 1.20
C LEU A 20 5.20 -9.43 1.90
N ILE A 21 6.39 -9.32 1.32
CA ILE A 21 7.62 -9.94 1.87
C ILE A 21 7.94 -9.35 3.26
N THR A 22 7.94 -8.02 3.40
CA THR A 22 8.21 -7.36 4.68
C THR A 22 7.16 -7.71 5.73
N THR A 23 5.89 -7.86 5.35
CA THR A 23 4.83 -8.30 6.26
C THR A 23 5.07 -9.73 6.78
N VAL A 24 5.50 -10.65 5.90
CA VAL A 24 5.90 -12.00 6.33
C VAL A 24 7.09 -11.96 7.29
N LEU A 25 8.08 -11.09 7.03
CA LEU A 25 9.23 -10.93 7.93
C LEU A 25 8.84 -10.40 9.32
N ILE A 26 7.83 -9.52 9.42
CA ILE A 26 7.27 -9.08 10.71
C ILE A 26 6.74 -10.29 11.49
N MET A 27 5.96 -11.15 10.84
CA MET A 27 5.37 -12.33 11.48
C MET A 27 6.42 -13.34 11.92
N LEU A 28 7.42 -13.60 11.08
CA LEU A 28 8.55 -14.47 11.44
C LEU A 28 9.35 -13.90 12.62
N SER A 29 9.57 -12.59 12.64
CA SER A 29 10.27 -11.90 13.74
C SER A 29 9.51 -12.03 15.07
N LEU A 30 8.18 -11.83 15.06
CA LEU A 30 7.34 -11.95 16.26
C LEU A 30 7.18 -13.40 16.73
N SER A 31 7.22 -14.37 15.82
CA SER A 31 7.16 -15.80 16.16
C SER A 31 8.39 -16.28 16.95
N GLY A 32 9.51 -15.57 16.84
CA GLY A 32 10.72 -15.85 17.60
C GLY A 32 10.73 -15.32 19.03
N ALA A 33 9.69 -14.61 19.48
CA ALA A 33 9.59 -14.13 20.87
C ALA A 33 8.92 -15.17 21.78
N SER A 34 9.56 -15.50 22.90
CA SER A 34 9.03 -16.44 23.89
C SER A 34 7.85 -15.88 24.70
N ASN A 35 7.89 -14.57 24.96
CA ASN A 35 6.85 -13.84 25.70
C ASN A 35 6.19 -12.79 24.81
N GLN A 36 4.86 -12.80 24.79
CA GLN A 36 4.03 -11.89 23.98
C GLN A 36 3.31 -10.85 24.87
N PRO A 37 3.88 -9.64 25.08
CA PRO A 37 3.22 -8.56 25.79
C PRO A 37 1.88 -8.14 25.16
N PRO A 38 1.03 -7.46 25.97
CA PRO A 38 -0.21 -6.85 25.49
C PRO A 38 0.04 -5.96 24.27
N GLY A 39 -0.77 -6.13 23.22
CA GLY A 39 -0.61 -5.43 21.94
C GLY A 39 0.02 -6.27 20.83
N THR A 40 0.72 -7.36 21.15
CA THR A 40 1.28 -8.28 20.13
C THR A 40 0.17 -8.86 19.23
N ALA A 41 -1.00 -9.17 19.80
CA ALA A 41 -2.16 -9.67 19.06
C ALA A 41 -2.65 -8.69 17.97
N PHE A 42 -2.58 -7.37 18.22
CA PHE A 42 -2.94 -6.37 17.22
C PHE A 42 -2.01 -6.45 16.01
N ILE A 43 -0.70 -6.59 16.24
CA ILE A 43 0.30 -6.68 15.18
C ILE A 43 0.10 -7.95 14.34
N TRP A 44 -0.24 -9.07 14.99
CA TRP A 44 -0.60 -10.32 14.30
C TRP A 44 -1.83 -10.16 13.41
N ILE A 45 -2.92 -9.61 13.94
CA ILE A 45 -4.16 -9.40 13.18
C ILE A 45 -3.92 -8.46 11.99
N SER A 46 -3.25 -7.33 12.22
CA SER A 46 -2.91 -6.38 11.16
C SER A 46 -2.03 -7.01 10.08
N SER A 47 -1.04 -7.83 10.46
CA SER A 47 -0.16 -8.51 9.51
C SER A 47 -0.90 -9.57 8.68
N ILE A 48 -1.77 -10.37 9.32
CA ILE A 48 -2.60 -11.37 8.61
C ILE A 48 -3.54 -10.67 7.62
N LEU A 49 -4.22 -9.61 8.06
CA LEU A 49 -5.12 -8.85 7.18
C LEU A 49 -4.35 -8.23 6.00
N ALA A 50 -3.16 -7.68 6.25
CA ALA A 50 -2.29 -7.13 5.21
C ALA A 50 -1.87 -8.21 4.19
N ILE A 51 -1.48 -9.41 4.65
CA ILE A 51 -1.15 -10.53 3.76
C ILE A 51 -2.35 -10.91 2.87
N ILE A 52 -3.55 -11.01 3.46
CA ILE A 52 -4.76 -11.37 2.71
C ILE A 52 -5.05 -10.31 1.65
N VAL A 53 -5.05 -9.04 2.02
CA VAL A 53 -5.36 -7.96 1.08
C VAL A 53 -4.27 -7.81 0.01
N ASP A 54 -2.99 -7.86 0.37
CA ASP A 54 -1.89 -7.80 -0.60
C ASP A 54 -1.97 -8.97 -1.59
N CYS A 55 -2.27 -10.19 -1.12
CA CYS A 55 -2.50 -11.34 -2.01
C CYS A 55 -3.65 -11.09 -2.99
N LEU A 56 -4.78 -10.56 -2.53
CA LEU A 56 -5.93 -10.26 -3.38
C LEU A 56 -5.61 -9.17 -4.41
N LEU A 57 -4.88 -8.12 -4.01
CA LEU A 57 -4.48 -7.05 -4.92
C LEU A 57 -3.45 -7.54 -5.95
N ILE A 58 -2.45 -8.34 -5.53
CA ILE A 58 -1.49 -8.97 -6.43
C ILE A 58 -2.20 -9.89 -7.43
N MET A 59 -3.18 -10.70 -6.98
CA MET A 59 -3.97 -11.53 -7.89
C MET A 59 -4.76 -10.69 -8.89
N THR A 60 -5.38 -9.59 -8.43
CA THR A 60 -6.14 -8.68 -9.29
C THR A 60 -5.26 -8.04 -10.37
N ILE A 61 -4.06 -7.61 -10.00
CA ILE A 61 -3.07 -7.02 -10.91
C ILE A 61 -2.53 -8.07 -11.89
N GLY A 62 -2.14 -9.24 -11.39
CA GLY A 62 -1.52 -10.30 -12.19
C GLY A 62 -2.49 -10.98 -13.16
N LEU A 63 -3.80 -10.93 -12.88
CA LEU A 63 -4.85 -11.38 -13.80
C LEU A 63 -5.40 -10.24 -14.68
N GLU A 64 -4.86 -9.02 -14.55
CA GLU A 64 -5.28 -7.83 -15.29
C GLU A 64 -6.78 -7.50 -15.12
N LEU A 65 -7.34 -7.89 -13.96
CA LEU A 65 -8.75 -7.72 -13.66
C LEU A 65 -9.12 -6.29 -13.26
N GLU A 66 -8.15 -5.42 -13.04
CA GLU A 66 -8.32 -4.03 -12.60
C GLU A 66 -9.35 -3.29 -13.46
N LYS A 67 -9.19 -3.36 -14.79
CA LYS A 67 -10.07 -2.67 -15.76
C LYS A 67 -11.45 -3.32 -15.88
N SER A 68 -11.56 -4.61 -15.55
CA SER A 68 -12.82 -5.35 -15.59
C SER A 68 -13.65 -5.17 -14.33
N LEU A 69 -12.99 -5.08 -13.16
CA LEU A 69 -13.63 -4.93 -11.85
C LEU A 69 -13.94 -3.46 -11.55
N PHE A 70 -13.03 -2.55 -11.91
CA PHE A 70 -13.13 -1.13 -11.61
C PHE A 70 -13.11 -0.32 -12.91
N SER A 71 -14.30 -0.07 -13.45
CA SER A 71 -14.46 0.82 -14.61
C SER A 71 -14.00 2.23 -14.27
N TYR A 72 -13.29 2.87 -15.20
CA TYR A 72 -12.71 4.22 -15.04
C TYR A 72 -13.73 5.33 -14.77
N GLN A 73 -14.99 5.10 -15.15
CA GLN A 73 -16.09 6.04 -14.94
C GLN A 73 -16.78 5.87 -13.58
N SER A 74 -16.38 4.87 -12.79
CA SER A 74 -16.90 4.66 -11.45
C SER A 74 -16.38 5.73 -10.49
N LEU A 75 -17.15 6.04 -9.45
CA LEU A 75 -16.64 6.84 -8.32
C LEU A 75 -15.47 6.14 -7.61
N LEU A 76 -15.39 4.81 -7.75
CA LEU A 76 -14.41 3.96 -7.09
C LEU A 76 -13.48 3.34 -8.14
N ASN A 77 -12.52 4.14 -8.58
CA ASN A 77 -11.49 3.74 -9.54
C ASN A 77 -10.37 2.95 -8.86
N TRP A 78 -9.67 2.11 -9.65
CA TRP A 78 -8.57 1.27 -9.15
C TRP A 78 -7.51 2.03 -8.32
N PRO A 79 -7.00 3.21 -8.72
CA PRO A 79 -6.05 3.95 -7.90
C PRO A 79 -6.60 4.39 -6.54
N LEU A 80 -7.91 4.65 -6.44
CA LEU A 80 -8.55 5.00 -5.17
C LEU A 80 -8.66 3.80 -4.24
N VAL A 81 -9.02 2.62 -4.76
CA VAL A 81 -9.03 1.36 -3.99
C VAL A 81 -7.68 1.14 -3.34
N GLU A 82 -6.63 1.22 -4.16
CA GLU A 82 -5.24 1.03 -3.75
C GLU A 82 -4.80 2.08 -2.72
N CYS A 83 -5.20 3.33 -2.91
CA CYS A 83 -4.92 4.40 -1.96
C CYS A 83 -5.60 4.17 -0.61
N ILE A 84 -6.87 3.75 -0.60
CA ILE A 84 -7.62 3.50 0.63
C ILE A 84 -6.97 2.37 1.43
N PHE A 85 -6.74 1.21 0.80
CA PHE A 85 -6.10 0.09 1.49
C PHE A 85 -4.67 0.43 1.94
N SER A 86 -3.88 1.07 1.10
CA SER A 86 -2.52 1.49 1.46
C SER A 86 -2.51 2.47 2.63
N SER A 87 -3.45 3.42 2.68
CA SER A 87 -3.56 4.37 3.80
C SER A 87 -3.95 3.68 5.11
N LEU A 88 -4.89 2.74 5.06
CA LEU A 88 -5.35 1.97 6.21
C LEU A 88 -4.21 1.12 6.78
N PHE A 89 -3.44 0.44 5.93
CA PHE A 89 -2.30 -0.37 6.37
C PHE A 89 -1.13 0.50 6.83
N ALA A 90 -0.88 1.66 6.22
CA ALA A 90 0.11 2.61 6.73
C ALA A 90 -0.19 2.99 8.18
N ILE A 91 -1.43 3.36 8.50
CA ILE A 91 -1.83 3.70 9.88
C ILE A 91 -1.67 2.50 10.82
N ASN A 92 -2.09 1.31 10.41
CA ASN A 92 -1.95 0.10 11.24
C ASN A 92 -0.48 -0.25 11.53
N PHE A 93 0.40 -0.15 10.54
CA PHE A 93 1.83 -0.39 10.74
C PHE A 93 2.50 0.73 11.53
N PHE A 94 2.03 1.98 11.43
CA PHE A 94 2.48 3.06 12.32
C PHE A 94 2.17 2.77 13.79
N ILE A 95 0.95 2.32 14.09
CA ILE A 95 0.56 1.89 15.45
C ILE A 95 1.40 0.68 15.89
N SER A 96 1.66 -0.26 14.98
CA SER A 96 2.47 -1.46 15.27
C SER A 96 3.90 -1.13 15.65
N ILE A 97 4.52 -0.11 15.04
CA ILE A 97 5.85 0.38 15.44
C ILE A 97 5.84 0.81 16.91
N TRP A 98 4.85 1.60 17.31
CA TRP A 98 4.71 2.07 18.69
C TRP A 98 4.52 0.91 19.66
N LEU A 99 3.68 -0.07 19.30
CA LEU A 99 3.46 -1.27 20.13
C LEU A 99 4.71 -2.13 20.26
N CYS A 100 5.52 -2.28 19.20
CA CYS A 100 6.79 -3.00 19.28
C CYS A 100 7.81 -2.31 20.21
N PHE A 101 7.90 -0.97 20.16
CA PHE A 101 8.80 -0.22 21.05
C PHE A 101 8.39 -0.34 22.52
N ASN A 102 7.09 -0.30 22.81
CA ASN A 102 6.58 -0.51 24.16
C ASN A 102 6.76 -1.97 24.59
N GLY A 103 6.50 -2.93 23.70
CA GLY A 103 6.67 -4.37 23.96
C GLY A 103 8.09 -4.77 24.34
N LYS A 104 9.11 -4.08 23.82
CA LYS A 104 10.52 -4.26 24.19
C LYS A 104 10.80 -4.00 25.67
N ALA A 105 10.00 -3.18 26.35
CA ALA A 105 10.16 -2.92 27.78
C ALA A 105 9.63 -4.08 28.65
N PHE A 106 8.79 -4.94 28.09
CA PHE A 106 8.07 -6.01 28.80
C PHE A 106 8.54 -7.43 28.42
N SER A 107 9.52 -7.57 27.53
CA SER A 107 10.05 -8.86 27.09
C SER A 107 11.58 -8.90 27.17
N ASP A 108 12.14 -10.03 27.63
CA ASP A 108 13.58 -10.27 27.62
C ASP A 108 14.13 -10.43 26.18
N ASP A 109 13.27 -10.82 25.23
CA ASP A 109 13.59 -11.01 23.82
C ASP A 109 13.56 -9.68 23.03
N ARG A 110 14.47 -8.78 23.41
CA ARG A 110 14.59 -7.42 22.86
C ARG A 110 14.86 -7.38 21.34
N THR A 111 15.44 -8.43 20.79
CA THR A 111 15.83 -8.54 19.38
C THR A 111 14.62 -8.77 18.48
N SER A 112 13.73 -9.69 18.83
CA SER A 112 12.52 -10.04 18.06
C SER A 112 11.59 -8.84 17.88
N TYR A 113 11.34 -8.10 18.98
CA TYR A 113 10.52 -6.89 18.94
C TYR A 113 11.19 -5.72 18.22
N SER A 114 12.52 -5.60 18.31
CA SER A 114 13.27 -4.58 17.57
C SER A 114 13.22 -4.84 16.06
N LEU A 115 13.39 -6.08 15.62
CA LEU A 115 13.29 -6.47 14.22
C LEU A 115 11.89 -6.26 13.68
N ALA A 116 10.87 -6.67 14.43
CA ALA A 116 9.47 -6.44 14.09
C ALA A 116 9.16 -4.94 13.95
N ALA A 117 9.70 -4.08 14.81
CA ALA A 117 9.57 -2.62 14.69
C ALA A 117 10.22 -2.10 13.40
N THR A 118 11.44 -2.56 13.07
CA THR A 118 12.14 -2.14 11.85
C THR A 118 11.39 -2.56 10.59
N PHE A 119 10.90 -3.80 10.52
CA PHE A 119 10.11 -4.24 9.36
C PHE A 119 8.74 -3.55 9.30
N SER A 120 8.10 -3.25 10.43
CA SER A 120 6.87 -2.44 10.47
C SER A 120 7.10 -1.02 9.97
N LEU A 121 8.26 -0.43 10.27
CA LEU A 121 8.68 0.87 9.72
C LEU A 121 8.88 0.80 8.20
N ALA A 122 9.54 -0.25 7.71
CA ALA A 122 9.70 -0.46 6.27
C ALA A 122 8.34 -0.54 5.56
N ASN A 123 7.40 -1.33 6.11
CA ASN A 123 6.02 -1.43 5.62
C ASN A 123 5.30 -0.08 5.63
N PHE A 124 5.40 0.69 6.72
CA PHE A 124 4.81 2.02 6.80
C PHE A 124 5.30 2.93 5.66
N VAL A 125 6.62 2.94 5.41
CA VAL A 125 7.20 3.73 4.32
C VAL A 125 6.72 3.23 2.95
N GLN A 126 6.71 1.92 2.72
CA GLN A 126 6.24 1.34 1.46
C GLN A 126 4.76 1.66 1.20
N TYR A 127 3.87 1.47 2.16
CA TYR A 127 2.45 1.83 2.00
C TYR A 127 2.27 3.34 1.78
N THR A 128 3.08 4.19 2.42
CA THR A 128 3.07 5.63 2.17
C THR A 128 3.50 5.96 0.73
N LEU A 129 4.53 5.29 0.21
CA LEU A 129 4.94 5.44 -1.18
C LEU A 129 3.85 4.98 -2.16
N ASN A 130 3.15 3.87 -1.86
CA ASN A 130 1.99 3.42 -2.63
C ASN A 130 0.89 4.49 -2.66
N VAL A 131 0.55 5.09 -1.51
CA VAL A 131 -0.43 6.19 -1.44
C VAL A 131 0.00 7.35 -2.34
N ILE A 132 1.25 7.82 -2.22
CA ILE A 132 1.76 8.93 -3.02
C ILE A 132 1.67 8.62 -4.52
N TYR A 133 2.05 7.41 -4.93
CA TYR A 133 2.01 7.00 -6.32
C TYR A 133 0.57 6.95 -6.84
N HIS A 134 -0.33 6.24 -6.16
CA HIS A 134 -1.70 6.08 -6.63
C HIS A 134 -2.52 7.37 -6.57
N VAL A 135 -2.26 8.27 -5.61
CA VAL A 135 -2.84 9.63 -5.61
C VAL A 135 -2.38 10.43 -6.83
N ARG A 136 -1.09 10.37 -7.19
CA ARG A 136 -0.57 11.05 -8.38
C ARG A 136 -1.21 10.50 -9.66
N THR A 137 -1.32 9.17 -9.77
CA THR A 137 -2.00 8.52 -10.90
C THR A 137 -3.45 8.96 -10.99
N TRP A 138 -4.17 8.97 -9.87
CA TRP A 138 -5.55 9.45 -9.82
C TRP A 138 -5.68 10.92 -10.25
N ILE A 139 -4.80 11.82 -9.78
CA ILE A 139 -4.82 13.24 -10.21
C ILE A 139 -4.55 13.37 -11.71
N ALA A 140 -3.61 12.60 -12.26
CA ALA A 140 -3.30 12.61 -13.68
C ALA A 140 -4.51 12.15 -14.51
N GLU A 141 -5.17 11.08 -14.07
CA GLU A 141 -6.40 10.56 -14.67
C GLU A 141 -7.54 11.59 -14.65
N GLN A 142 -7.77 12.26 -13.52
CA GLN A 142 -8.78 13.32 -13.43
C GLN A 142 -8.49 14.48 -14.38
N LYS A 143 -7.21 14.91 -14.50
CA LYS A 143 -6.80 15.96 -15.44
C LYS A 143 -7.05 15.57 -16.88
N SER A 144 -6.71 14.33 -17.27
CA SER A 144 -6.98 13.83 -18.62
C SER A 144 -8.48 13.76 -18.92
N ALA A 145 -9.31 13.36 -17.95
CA ALA A 145 -10.77 13.35 -18.11
C ALA A 145 -11.33 14.77 -18.29
N MET A 146 -10.83 15.76 -17.55
CA MET A 146 -11.24 17.16 -17.71
C MET A 146 -10.84 17.74 -19.07
N GLN A 147 -9.67 17.39 -19.61
CA GLN A 147 -9.23 17.83 -20.93
C GLN A 147 -10.09 17.27 -22.07
N VAL A 148 -10.68 16.08 -21.91
CA VAL A 148 -11.61 15.49 -22.89
C VAL A 148 -12.98 16.17 -22.88
N ILE A 149 -13.39 16.78 -21.76
CA ILE A 149 -14.68 17.48 -21.62
C ILE A 149 -14.64 18.90 -22.22
N ASP A 150 -13.46 19.44 -22.56
CA ASP A 150 -13.32 20.74 -23.19
C ASP A 150 -12.82 20.70 -24.66
N PRO A 151 -13.66 20.25 -25.62
CA PRO A 151 -13.40 20.44 -27.04
C PRO A 151 -13.68 21.89 -27.53
N ARG A 152 -13.93 22.85 -26.63
CA ARG A 152 -14.23 24.27 -26.97
C ARG A 152 -13.23 25.29 -26.38
N GLY A 153 -12.28 24.86 -25.56
CA GLY A 153 -11.21 25.70 -25.00
C GLY A 153 -9.95 25.81 -25.85
N VAL A 154 -9.90 25.18 -27.03
CA VAL A 154 -8.83 25.34 -28.02
C VAL A 154 -9.01 26.68 -28.74
N GLY A 155 -8.80 27.79 -28.04
CA GLY A 155 -9.00 29.11 -28.64
C GLY A 155 -8.69 30.33 -27.80
N VAL A 156 -8.22 30.19 -26.55
CA VAL A 156 -7.77 31.37 -25.78
C VAL A 156 -6.36 31.14 -25.27
N THR A 157 -5.41 31.05 -26.20
CA THR A 157 -4.08 31.58 -25.95
C THR A 157 -4.23 33.09 -25.76
N SER A 158 -4.41 33.55 -24.53
CA SER A 158 -4.12 34.95 -24.19
C SER A 158 -2.59 35.09 -24.21
N TYR A 159 -2.03 35.23 -25.41
CA TYR A 159 -0.78 35.95 -25.54
C TYR A 159 -1.12 37.40 -25.20
N GLY A 160 -0.71 37.82 -24.00
CA GLY A 160 -0.77 39.21 -23.62
C GLY A 160 -0.11 40.07 -24.68
N GLY A 161 -0.85 41.07 -25.14
CA GLY A 161 -0.35 42.17 -25.94
C GLY A 161 -1.52 43.02 -26.45
N PRO A 162 -1.32 44.32 -26.73
CA PRO A 162 -0.17 45.18 -26.40
C PRO A 162 -0.21 45.78 -24.98
#